data_AF-A0A7S3HJS1-F1
#
_entry.id   AF-A0A7S3HJS1-F1
#
_cell.length_a   1.000
_cell.length_b   1.000
_cell.length_c   1.000
_cell.angle_alpha   90.00
_cell.angle_beta   90.00
_cell.angle_gamma   90.00
#
_symmetry.space_group_name_H-M   'P 1'
#
loop_
_entity.id
_entity.type
_entity.pdbx_description
1 polymer ?
#
loop_
_entity_poly.entity_id
_entity_poly.type
_entity_poly.pdbx_seq_one_letter_code
_entity_poly.pdbx_strand_id
1 'polypeptide(L)'
;CLDMNAQEMGNALFGLQNMTSEHADIRRLMHALTHKVNASKHDLTSQEIGNAMFGLQGMSSSVFETRMLVRQIALKIQQSHSVIDPLGVSNSLFGLQRMSSESEDVRLLVQALSIKIEHTWKLLSAQHVSNALYGLQGLSSAENEVRYLIKALVP
;
A
#
# COMPACT_ATOMS: atom_id res chain seq x y z
N CYS A 1 21.74 -3.10 -15.50
CA CYS A 1 20.50 -2.38 -15.15
C CYS A 1 20.73 -1.82 -13.75
N LEU A 2 20.61 -0.49 -13.56
CA LEU A 2 20.77 0.12 -12.24
C LEU A 2 19.70 -0.45 -11.29
N ASP A 3 20.15 -0.90 -10.12
CA ASP A 3 19.29 -1.36 -9.03
C ASP A 3 18.50 -0.17 -8.48
N MET A 4 17.20 -0.35 -8.26
CA MET A 4 16.33 0.72 -7.74
C MET A 4 16.38 0.66 -6.23
N ASN A 5 16.95 1.69 -5.59
CA ASN A 5 17.01 1.74 -4.13
C ASN A 5 15.63 2.07 -3.52
N ALA A 6 15.52 1.97 -2.19
CA ALA A 6 14.25 2.20 -1.49
C ALA A 6 13.66 3.60 -1.78
N GLN A 7 14.46 4.65 -1.66
CA GLN A 7 14.01 6.03 -1.87
C GLN A 7 13.53 6.25 -3.31
N GLU A 8 14.27 5.74 -4.29
CA GLU A 8 13.87 5.78 -5.70
C GLU A 8 12.55 5.04 -5.94
N MET A 9 12.34 3.90 -5.28
CA MET A 9 11.10 3.14 -5.36
C MET A 9 9.92 3.93 -4.78
N GLY A 10 10.09 4.49 -3.58
CA GLY A 10 9.08 5.33 -2.93
C GLY A 10 8.69 6.52 -3.80
N ASN A 11 9.68 7.23 -4.36
CA ASN A 11 9.45 8.38 -5.23
C ASN A 11 8.77 8.00 -6.56
N ALA A 12 9.22 6.92 -7.20
CA ALA A 12 8.66 6.45 -8.46
C ALA A 12 7.18 6.07 -8.31
N LEU A 13 6.84 5.37 -7.23
CA LEU A 13 5.46 4.99 -6.93
C LEU A 13 4.62 6.21 -6.51
N PHE A 14 5.17 7.11 -5.70
CA PHE A 14 4.51 8.37 -5.33
C PHE A 14 4.15 9.23 -6.55
N GLY A 15 4.96 9.21 -7.61
CA GLY A 15 4.66 9.90 -8.87
C GLY A 15 3.33 9.50 -9.52
N LEU A 16 2.76 8.35 -9.14
CA LEU A 16 1.45 7.89 -9.63
C LEU A 16 0.26 8.58 -8.94
N GLN A 17 0.47 9.40 -7.91
CA GLN A 17 -0.58 9.93 -7.02
C GLN A 17 -1.74 10.66 -7.71
N ASN A 18 -1.53 11.24 -8.89
CA ASN A 18 -2.54 11.95 -9.68
C ASN A 18 -2.91 11.21 -10.99
N MET A 19 -2.66 9.91 -11.05
CA MET A 19 -2.93 9.05 -12.21
C MET A 19 -3.98 7.99 -11.87
N THR A 20 -4.61 7.41 -12.89
CA THR A 20 -5.61 6.33 -12.74
C THR A 20 -5.26 5.13 -13.60
N SER A 21 -5.68 3.94 -13.16
CA SER A 21 -5.45 2.67 -13.88
C SER A 21 -6.36 2.47 -15.10
N GLU A 22 -7.22 3.44 -15.42
CA GLU A 22 -8.17 3.39 -16.55
C GLU A 22 -7.46 3.51 -17.91
N HIS A 23 -6.30 4.17 -17.94
CA HIS A 23 -5.53 4.40 -19.16
C HIS A 23 -4.50 3.30 -19.42
N ALA A 24 -4.44 2.81 -20.67
CA ALA A 24 -3.55 1.72 -21.06
C ALA A 24 -2.05 2.05 -20.85
N ASP A 25 -1.64 3.30 -21.06
CA ASP A 25 -0.25 3.71 -20.88
C ASP A 25 0.17 3.71 -19.41
N ILE A 26 -0.75 4.07 -18.50
CA ILE A 26 -0.52 3.96 -17.06
C ILE A 26 -0.40 2.48 -16.65
N ARG A 27 -1.20 1.59 -17.23
CA ARG A 27 -1.06 0.13 -17.00
C ARG A 27 0.29 -0.41 -17.46
N ARG A 28 0.77 0.02 -18.64
CA ARG A 28 2.13 -0.33 -19.13
C ARG A 28 3.23 0.18 -18.19
N LEU A 29 3.09 1.40 -17.69
CA LEU A 29 4.01 1.97 -16.71
C LEU A 29 4.01 1.14 -15.41
N MET A 30 2.85 0.81 -14.85
CA MET A 30 2.74 -0.02 -13.65
C MET A 30 3.36 -1.41 -13.86
N HIS A 31 3.20 -2.01 -15.05
CA HIS A 31 3.84 -3.27 -15.38
C HIS A 31 5.36 -3.16 -15.33
N ALA A 32 5.94 -2.10 -15.92
CA ALA A 32 7.39 -1.86 -15.86
C ALA A 32 7.88 -1.60 -14.42
N LEU A 33 7.12 -0.82 -13.64
CA LEU A 33 7.42 -0.57 -12.22
C LEU A 33 7.36 -1.85 -11.40
N THR A 34 6.41 -2.74 -11.67
CA THR A 34 6.29 -4.05 -10.99
C THR A 34 7.58 -4.85 -11.11
N HIS A 35 8.17 -4.92 -12.31
CA HIS A 35 9.45 -5.60 -12.52
C HIS A 35 10.60 -4.95 -11.74
N LYS A 36 10.61 -3.62 -11.65
CA LYS A 36 11.63 -2.88 -10.88
C LYS A 36 11.49 -3.08 -9.37
N VAL A 37 10.26 -3.03 -8.85
CA VAL A 37 9.96 -3.30 -7.44
C VAL A 37 10.37 -4.73 -7.06
N ASN A 38 10.04 -5.71 -7.90
CA ASN A 38 10.40 -7.11 -7.68
C ASN A 38 11.93 -7.32 -7.70
N ALA A 39 12.64 -6.68 -8.63
CA ALA A 39 14.09 -6.84 -8.76
C ALA A 39 14.90 -6.13 -7.66
N SER A 40 14.34 -5.10 -7.03
CA SER A 40 15.01 -4.35 -5.97
C SER A 40 15.29 -5.25 -4.76
N LYS A 41 16.46 -5.09 -4.14
CA LYS A 41 16.87 -5.82 -2.93
C LYS A 41 16.82 -4.97 -1.66
N HIS A 42 16.34 -3.74 -1.77
CA HIS A 42 16.35 -2.78 -0.67
C HIS A 42 15.05 -2.87 0.13
N ASP A 43 15.18 -2.80 1.45
CA ASP A 43 14.05 -2.74 2.36
C ASP A 43 13.44 -1.33 2.36
N LEU A 44 12.11 -1.26 2.39
CA LEU A 44 11.40 0.01 2.47
C LEU A 44 11.39 0.54 3.90
N THR A 45 11.57 1.84 4.10
CA THR A 45 11.27 2.47 5.40
C THR A 45 9.79 2.87 5.48
N SER A 46 9.34 3.32 6.65
CA SER A 46 8.01 3.91 6.83
C SER A 46 7.65 4.93 5.74
N GLN A 47 8.59 5.82 5.41
CA GLN A 47 8.38 6.87 4.42
C GLN A 47 8.13 6.29 3.03
N GLU A 48 8.95 5.34 2.57
CA GLU A 48 8.77 4.73 1.26
C GLU A 48 7.48 3.91 1.19
N ILE A 49 7.11 3.20 2.26
CA ILE A 49 5.84 2.46 2.32
C ILE A 49 4.66 3.43 2.17
N GLY A 50 4.64 4.50 2.97
CA GLY A 50 3.60 5.52 2.90
C GLY A 50 3.51 6.18 1.53
N ASN A 51 4.65 6.57 0.95
CA ASN A 51 4.74 7.19 -0.37
C ASN A 51 4.25 6.26 -1.49
N ALA A 52 4.71 5.00 -1.46
CA ALA A 52 4.31 3.99 -2.42
C ALA A 52 2.79 3.80 -2.44
N MET A 53 2.22 3.62 -1.26
CA MET A 53 0.79 3.40 -1.11
C MET A 53 -0.05 4.65 -1.45
N PHE A 54 0.39 5.84 -1.03
CA PHE A 54 -0.30 7.08 -1.39
C PHE A 54 -0.28 7.32 -2.91
N GLY A 55 0.81 6.94 -3.58
CA GLY A 55 0.91 6.95 -5.03
C GLY A 55 -0.15 6.09 -5.72
N LEU A 56 -0.60 5.00 -5.08
CA LEU A 56 -1.62 4.09 -5.62
C LEU A 56 -3.07 4.53 -5.36
N GLN A 57 -3.30 5.70 -4.77
CA GLN A 57 -4.64 6.15 -4.37
C GLN A 57 -5.66 6.22 -5.53
N GLY A 58 -5.21 6.36 -6.78
CA GLY A 58 -6.04 6.39 -8.00
C GLY A 58 -6.14 5.04 -8.73
N MET A 59 -5.52 3.98 -8.21
CA MET A 59 -5.42 2.68 -8.89
C MET A 59 -6.49 1.71 -8.40
N SER A 60 -7.20 1.06 -9.34
CA SER A 60 -8.28 0.13 -9.00
C SER A 60 -7.82 -1.32 -9.02
N SER A 61 -8.16 -2.08 -7.97
CA SER A 61 -7.87 -3.53 -7.92
C SER A 61 -8.66 -4.37 -8.92
N SER A 62 -9.61 -3.78 -9.66
CA SER A 62 -10.24 -4.42 -10.82
C SER A 62 -9.26 -4.60 -11.99
N VAL A 63 -8.20 -3.78 -12.04
CA VAL A 63 -7.16 -3.82 -13.06
C VAL A 63 -6.05 -4.82 -12.68
N PHE A 64 -5.65 -5.66 -13.64
CA PHE A 64 -4.66 -6.71 -13.43
C PHE A 64 -3.29 -6.18 -13.02
N GLU A 65 -2.80 -5.14 -13.70
CA GLU A 65 -1.49 -4.54 -13.43
C GLU A 65 -1.44 -3.88 -12.04
N THR A 66 -2.57 -3.33 -11.56
CA THR A 66 -2.67 -2.84 -10.18
C THR A 66 -2.50 -3.97 -9.19
N ARG A 67 -3.18 -5.11 -9.39
CA ARG A 67 -3.03 -6.28 -8.51
C ARG A 67 -1.61 -6.83 -8.49
N MET A 68 -0.96 -6.88 -9.66
CA MET A 68 0.45 -7.30 -9.75
C MET A 68 1.38 -6.39 -8.97
N LEU A 69 1.24 -5.07 -9.11
CA LEU A 69 2.06 -4.11 -8.38
C LEU A 69 1.79 -4.16 -6.87
N VAL A 70 0.51 -4.21 -6.48
CA VAL A 70 0.05 -4.35 -5.09
C VAL A 70 0.65 -5.59 -4.43
N ARG A 71 0.65 -6.73 -5.13
CA ARG A 71 1.28 -7.97 -4.63
C ARG A 71 2.76 -7.77 -4.33
N GLN A 72 3.51 -7.15 -5.23
CA GLN A 72 4.95 -6.92 -5.01
C GLN A 72 5.21 -5.96 -3.86
N ILE A 73 4.39 -4.90 -3.73
CA ILE A 73 4.48 -3.96 -2.61
C ILE A 73 4.16 -4.67 -1.29
N ALA A 74 3.16 -5.56 -1.25
CA ALA A 74 2.85 -6.34 -0.06
C ALA A 74 4.05 -7.19 0.40
N LEU A 75 4.72 -7.88 -0.54
CA LEU A 75 5.92 -8.65 -0.23
C LEU A 75 7.06 -7.76 0.29
N LYS A 76 7.23 -6.55 -0.26
CA LYS A 76 8.23 -5.58 0.22
C LYS A 76 7.92 -5.04 1.62
N ILE A 77 6.64 -4.80 1.92
CA ILE A 77 6.20 -4.40 3.27
C ILE A 77 6.45 -5.52 4.27
N GLN A 78 6.21 -6.79 3.90
CA GLN A 78 6.50 -7.94 4.76
C GLN A 78 8.00 -8.06 5.07
N GLN A 79 8.86 -7.82 4.07
CA GLN A 79 10.32 -7.87 4.22
C GLN A 79 10.88 -6.70 5.03
N SER A 80 10.26 -5.52 4.95
CA SER A 80 10.73 -4.34 5.68
C SER A 80 10.87 -4.59 7.18
N HIS A 81 11.96 -4.15 7.78
CA HIS A 81 12.14 -4.14 9.24
C HIS A 81 11.77 -2.81 9.89
N SER A 82 11.31 -1.83 9.11
CA SER A 82 10.97 -0.50 9.60
C SER A 82 9.65 -0.52 10.38
N VAL A 83 9.62 0.23 11.48
CA VAL A 83 8.37 0.56 12.19
C VAL A 83 7.66 1.63 11.39
N ILE A 84 6.41 1.38 11.00
CA ILE A 84 5.63 2.38 10.27
C ILE A 84 5.17 3.48 11.23
N ASP A 85 5.42 4.73 10.88
CA ASP A 85 5.02 5.90 11.65
C ASP A 85 3.54 6.27 11.36
N PRO A 86 2.92 7.16 12.16
CA PRO A 86 1.51 7.54 11.97
C PRO A 86 1.15 8.08 10.58
N LEU A 87 2.06 8.83 9.94
CA LEU A 87 1.84 9.35 8.60
C LEU A 87 1.92 8.23 7.57
N GLY A 88 2.88 7.33 7.72
CA GLY A 88 3.01 6.10 6.96
C GLY A 88 1.73 5.26 7.03
N VAL A 89 1.15 5.08 8.22
CA VAL A 89 -0.14 4.38 8.40
C VAL A 89 -1.26 5.10 7.64
N SER A 90 -1.43 6.40 7.89
CA SER A 90 -2.47 7.23 7.25
C SER A 90 -2.39 7.12 5.72
N ASN A 91 -1.22 7.36 5.14
CA ASN A 91 -0.99 7.31 3.70
C ASN A 91 -1.17 5.90 3.13
N SER A 92 -0.73 4.89 3.88
CA SER A 92 -0.84 3.50 3.45
C SER A 92 -2.28 3.05 3.30
N LEU A 93 -3.09 3.34 4.31
CA LEU A 93 -4.48 2.95 4.33
C LEU A 93 -5.32 3.83 3.40
N PHE A 94 -5.03 5.14 3.31
CA PHE A 94 -5.68 6.02 2.33
C PHE A 94 -5.48 5.54 0.89
N GLY A 95 -4.29 5.02 0.55
CA GLY A 95 -3.99 4.44 -0.76
C GLY A 95 -4.90 3.28 -1.18
N LEU A 96 -5.59 2.63 -0.24
CA LEU A 96 -6.53 1.54 -0.50
C LEU A 96 -7.91 2.00 -1.00
N GLN A 97 -8.17 3.32 -1.09
CA GLN A 97 -9.51 3.89 -1.34
C GLN A 97 -10.23 3.43 -2.63
N ARG A 98 -9.50 2.86 -3.60
CA ARG A 98 -10.01 2.31 -4.87
C ARG A 98 -9.81 0.80 -5.01
N MET A 99 -9.45 0.13 -3.92
CA MET A 99 -9.20 -1.31 -3.86
C MET A 99 -10.37 -2.04 -3.21
N SER A 100 -10.50 -3.33 -3.52
CA SER A 100 -11.53 -4.21 -3.00
C SER A 100 -10.93 -5.46 -2.37
N SER A 101 -11.52 -5.88 -1.24
CA SER A 101 -11.12 -7.09 -0.53
C SER A 101 -11.47 -8.40 -1.26
N GLU A 102 -12.24 -8.35 -2.34
CA GLU A 102 -12.43 -9.50 -3.25
C GLU A 102 -11.11 -9.95 -3.91
N SER A 103 -10.16 -9.02 -4.07
CA SER A 103 -8.84 -9.30 -4.63
C SER A 103 -7.90 -9.90 -3.59
N GLU A 104 -7.40 -11.11 -3.82
CA GLU A 104 -6.47 -11.77 -2.90
C GLU A 104 -5.18 -10.96 -2.68
N ASP A 105 -4.68 -10.30 -3.72
CA ASP A 105 -3.48 -9.46 -3.62
C ASP A 105 -3.71 -8.23 -2.72
N VAL A 106 -4.95 -7.73 -2.65
CA VAL A 106 -5.33 -6.64 -1.73
C VAL A 106 -5.40 -7.19 -0.30
N ARG A 107 -5.97 -8.38 -0.10
CA ARG A 107 -5.99 -9.04 1.22
C ARG A 107 -4.57 -9.30 1.74
N LEU A 108 -3.66 -9.75 0.87
CA LEU A 108 -2.23 -9.92 1.19
C LEU A 108 -1.59 -8.60 1.64
N LEU A 109 -1.86 -7.51 0.91
CA LEU A 109 -1.37 -6.19 1.28
C LEU A 109 -1.93 -5.71 2.62
N VAL A 110 -3.24 -5.87 2.83
CA VAL A 110 -3.92 -5.53 4.09
C VAL A 110 -3.31 -6.30 5.26
N GLN A 111 -3.05 -7.59 5.09
CA GLN A 111 -2.38 -8.40 6.11
C GLN A 111 -0.98 -7.88 6.43
N ALA A 112 -0.18 -7.57 5.39
CA ALA A 112 1.16 -7.02 5.56
C ALA A 112 1.16 -5.69 6.33
N LEU A 113 0.25 -4.78 5.98
CA LEU A 113 0.08 -3.51 6.68
C LEU A 113 -0.41 -3.69 8.11
N SER A 114 -1.33 -4.62 8.36
CA SER A 114 -1.86 -4.89 9.71
C SER A 114 -0.75 -5.24 10.71
N ILE A 115 0.17 -6.11 10.29
CA ILE A 115 1.34 -6.51 11.09
C ILE A 115 2.24 -5.30 11.40
N LYS A 116 2.40 -4.37 10.45
CA LYS A 116 3.18 -3.15 10.67
C LYS A 116 2.49 -2.17 11.62
N ILE A 117 1.16 -2.10 11.58
CA ILE A 117 0.36 -1.13 12.33
C ILE A 117 0.18 -1.52 13.81
N GLU A 118 0.29 -2.81 14.16
CA GLU A 118 -0.03 -3.35 15.50
C GLU A 118 0.62 -2.57 16.66
N HIS A 119 1.79 -1.96 16.45
CA HIS A 119 2.51 -1.20 17.48
C HIS A 119 2.39 0.34 17.35
N THR A 120 1.73 0.85 16.31
CA THR A 120 1.68 2.30 15.99
C THR A 120 0.35 2.95 16.38
N TRP A 121 -0.70 2.17 16.66
CA TRP A 121 -2.07 2.69 16.87
C TRP A 121 -2.15 3.78 17.95
N LYS A 122 -1.37 3.68 19.04
CA LYS A 122 -1.36 4.64 20.15
C LYS A 122 -0.89 6.03 19.76
N LEU A 123 -0.21 6.15 18.62
CA LEU A 123 0.36 7.39 18.09
C LEU A 123 -0.53 8.01 16.99
N LEU A 124 -1.64 7.36 16.63
CA LEU A 124 -2.53 7.86 15.58
C LEU A 124 -3.38 9.02 16.13
N SER A 125 -3.37 10.15 15.40
CA SER A 125 -4.27 11.27 15.66
C SER A 125 -5.65 10.98 15.05
N ALA A 126 -6.66 11.76 15.43
CA ALA A 126 -7.98 11.67 14.81
C ALA A 126 -7.93 11.85 13.28
N GLN A 127 -7.04 12.71 12.77
CA GLN A 127 -6.86 12.88 11.33
C GLN A 127 -6.28 11.63 10.66
N HIS A 128 -5.28 11.00 11.27
CA HIS A 128 -4.69 9.76 10.74
C HIS A 128 -5.75 8.65 10.68
N VAL A 129 -6.56 8.52 11.73
CA VAL A 129 -7.66 7.54 11.78
C VAL A 129 -8.73 7.84 10.73
N SER A 130 -9.12 9.11 10.56
CA SER A 130 -10.11 9.52 9.54
C SER A 130 -9.66 9.15 8.12
N ASN A 131 -8.42 9.52 7.75
CA ASN A 131 -7.84 9.19 6.45
C ASN A 131 -7.75 7.67 6.23
N ALA A 132 -7.33 6.94 7.26
CA ALA A 132 -7.24 5.50 7.21
C ALA A 132 -8.61 4.87 6.93
N LEU A 133 -9.63 5.20 7.71
CA LEU A 133 -10.98 4.64 7.58
C LEU A 133 -11.62 4.97 6.23
N TYR A 134 -11.40 6.18 5.71
CA TYR A 134 -11.83 6.53 4.35
C TYR A 134 -11.21 5.61 3.30
N GLY A 135 -9.92 5.30 3.43
CA GLY A 135 -9.23 4.36 2.56
C GLY A 135 -9.76 2.92 2.61
N LEU A 136 -10.36 2.50 3.73
CA LEU A 136 -10.90 1.15 3.88
C LEU A 136 -12.32 0.97 3.29
N GLN A 137 -12.91 2.01 2.68
CA GLN A 137 -14.31 2.00 2.22
C GLN A 137 -14.66 0.88 1.23
N GLY A 138 -13.68 0.35 0.49
CA GLY A 138 -13.86 -0.75 -0.46
C GLY A 138 -13.63 -2.15 0.13
N LEU A 139 -13.29 -2.23 1.42
CA LEU A 139 -12.92 -3.47 2.09
C LEU A 139 -14.08 -4.01 2.93
N SER A 140 -14.42 -5.29 2.73
CA SER A 140 -15.49 -5.96 3.45
C SER A 140 -15.00 -6.58 4.76
N SER A 141 -15.75 -6.37 5.84
CA SER A 141 -15.51 -7.03 7.13
C SER A 141 -15.80 -8.53 7.11
N ALA A 142 -16.26 -9.11 6.00
CA ALA A 142 -16.37 -10.54 5.79
C ALA A 142 -14.99 -11.24 5.75
N GLU A 143 -13.95 -10.52 5.32
CA GLU A 143 -12.59 -11.04 5.22
C GLU A 143 -11.83 -10.98 6.56
N ASN A 144 -11.06 -12.02 6.86
CA ASN A 144 -10.28 -12.11 8.11
C ASN A 144 -9.22 -11.02 8.20
N GLU A 145 -8.54 -10.73 7.10
CA GLU A 145 -7.47 -9.75 6.99
C GLU A 145 -7.98 -8.34 7.30
N VAL A 146 -9.19 -8.02 6.84
CA VAL A 146 -9.85 -6.74 7.14
C VAL A 146 -10.18 -6.64 8.62
N ARG A 147 -10.75 -7.69 9.23
CA ARG A 147 -11.00 -7.70 10.69
C ARG A 147 -9.72 -7.59 11.50
N TYR A 148 -8.63 -8.22 11.05
CA TYR A 148 -7.33 -8.11 11.70
C TYR A 148 -6.75 -6.70 11.61
N LEU A 149 -6.87 -6.04 10.45
CA LEU A 149 -6.49 -4.63 10.30
C LEU A 149 -7.27 -3.73 11.25
N ILE A 150 -8.59 -3.91 11.35
CA ILE A 150 -9.42 -3.13 12.27
C ILE A 150 -8.97 -3.36 13.70
N LYS A 151 -8.67 -4.61 14.10
CA LYS A 151 -8.11 -4.93 15.42
C LYS A 151 -6.78 -4.20 15.68
N ALA A 152 -5.92 -4.09 14.67
CA ALA A 152 -4.65 -3.37 14.78
C ALA A 152 -4.81 -1.85 14.91
N LEU A 153 -5.96 -1.29 14.51
CA LEU A 153 -6.26 0.15 14.59
C LEU A 153 -7.02 0.56 15.86
N VAL A 154 -7.47 -0.40 16.67
CA VAL A 154 -8.23 -0.15 17.90
C VAL A 154 -7.41 -0.55 19.15
N PRO A 155 -7.70 0.05 20.31
CA PRO A 155 -7.08 -0.30 21.59
C PRO A 155 -7.24 -1.76 22.02
#